data_AF-A0A8M9PPB5-F1
#
_entry.id   AF-A0A8M9PPB5-F1
#
_cell.length_a   1.000
_cell.length_b   1.000
_cell.length_c   1.000
_cell.angle_alpha   90.00
_cell.angle_beta   90.00
_cell.angle_gamma   90.00
#
_symmetry.space_group_name_H-M   'P 1'
#
loop_
_entity.id
_entity.type
_entity.pdbx_description
1 polymer ?
#
loop_
_entity_poly.entity_id
_entity_poly.type
_entity_poly.pdbx_seq_one_letter_code
_entity_poly.pdbx_strand_id
1 'polypeptide(L)'
;MQILSSKPAGLTVIKEYEETGSLKDSTRRLMVNIIVAHMREKEGRAVSKGAKEFHAFGIVSLFPTLKDPYSKKGYEHFYDIQSNTGFLEWRMKTVQRKSRTSSTSQSRVELKGGPTLLRTVGALDDQRMGDECMEAMSLLHHTTDHDTVFKKMKETFHYRQQILHDPQRSADVLQMFPRFLDVKGLISQDFSLMFGVEVASRFLEKWSTSFKEKVIQEARKLKETALLKRHLKAALKEDSDTTDDPE
;
A
#
# COMPACT_ATOMS: atom_id res chain seq x y z
N MET A 1 34.23 -10.56 -12.99
CA MET A 1 32.81 -10.74 -12.60
C MET A 1 31.98 -11.05 -13.86
N GLN A 2 31.77 -12.32 -14.20
CA GLN A 2 31.09 -12.74 -15.45
C GLN A 2 29.57 -12.53 -15.46
N ILE A 3 28.99 -12.04 -14.35
CA ILE A 3 27.54 -11.91 -14.16
C ILE A 3 26.90 -10.93 -15.15
N LEU A 4 27.58 -9.83 -15.47
CA LEU A 4 27.04 -8.84 -16.41
C LEU A 4 27.08 -9.36 -17.85
N SER A 5 28.11 -10.12 -18.21
CA SER A 5 28.25 -10.71 -19.53
C SER A 5 27.25 -11.83 -19.81
N SER A 6 26.66 -12.45 -18.78
CA SER A 6 25.69 -13.54 -18.95
C SER A 6 24.25 -13.08 -19.20
N LYS A 7 23.96 -11.78 -19.12
CA LYS A 7 22.60 -11.24 -19.33
C LYS A 7 22.61 -10.11 -20.36
N PRO A 8 21.64 -10.06 -21.30
CA PRO A 8 21.56 -8.98 -22.29
C PRO A 8 21.56 -7.58 -21.66
N ALA A 9 20.83 -7.40 -20.56
CA ALA A 9 20.79 -6.14 -19.82
C ALA A 9 22.14 -5.77 -19.16
N GLY A 10 22.99 -6.76 -18.85
CA GLY A 10 24.33 -6.50 -18.33
C GLY A 10 25.31 -6.08 -19.42
N LEU A 11 25.11 -6.52 -20.67
CA LEU A 11 25.86 -6.01 -21.82
C LEU A 11 25.58 -4.53 -22.07
N THR A 12 24.35 -4.06 -21.84
CA THR A 12 24.01 -2.63 -21.89
C THR A 12 24.85 -1.82 -20.90
N VAL A 13 25.05 -2.34 -19.68
CA VAL A 13 25.87 -1.69 -18.65
C VAL A 13 27.33 -1.60 -19.09
N ILE A 14 27.88 -2.71 -19.59
CA ILE A 14 29.27 -2.78 -20.04
C ILE A 14 29.50 -1.80 -21.20
N LYS A 15 28.64 -1.85 -22.21
CA LYS A 15 28.72 -0.99 -23.39
C LYS A 15 28.69 0.50 -23.04
N GLU A 16 27.77 0.92 -22.17
CA GLU A 16 27.70 2.33 -21.75
C GLU A 16 28.98 2.79 -21.05
N TYR A 17 29.59 1.91 -20.25
CA TYR A 17 30.85 2.22 -19.59
C TYR A 17 32.02 2.32 -20.57
N GLU A 18 32.11 1.40 -21.54
CA GLU A 18 33.14 1.41 -22.58
C GLU A 18 33.05 2.68 -23.44
N GLU A 19 31.82 3.14 -23.73
CA GLU A 19 31.60 4.34 -24.54
C GLU A 19 31.83 5.65 -23.79
N THR A 20 31.52 5.70 -22.49
CA THR A 20 31.48 6.98 -21.75
C THR A 20 32.49 7.09 -20.60
N GLY A 21 33.14 5.98 -20.22
CA GLY A 21 33.98 5.89 -19.03
C GLY A 21 33.21 6.03 -17.71
N SER A 22 31.87 6.08 -17.74
CA SER A 22 31.01 6.22 -16.57
C SER A 22 29.69 5.49 -16.78
N LEU A 23 28.81 5.53 -15.78
CA LEU A 23 27.45 5.02 -15.89
C LEU A 23 26.47 6.09 -15.45
N LYS A 24 25.37 6.25 -16.17
CA LYS A 24 24.20 7.02 -15.75
C LYS A 24 23.54 6.34 -14.57
N ASP A 25 22.80 7.13 -13.78
CA ASP A 25 22.11 6.63 -12.59
C ASP A 25 21.14 5.47 -12.89
N SER A 26 20.39 5.55 -13.99
CA SER A 26 19.51 4.46 -14.45
C SER A 26 20.27 3.16 -14.71
N THR A 27 21.45 3.25 -15.31
CA THR A 27 22.28 2.12 -15.70
C THR A 27 22.99 1.51 -14.50
N ARG A 28 23.42 2.34 -13.54
CA ARG A 28 23.90 1.87 -12.22
C ARG A 28 22.81 1.09 -11.48
N ARG A 29 21.56 1.57 -11.48
CA ARG A 29 20.43 0.86 -10.86
C ARG A 29 20.18 -0.48 -11.55
N LEU A 30 20.28 -0.55 -12.88
CA LEU A 30 20.15 -1.78 -13.66
C LEU A 30 21.25 -2.79 -13.28
N MET A 31 22.51 -2.35 -13.23
CA MET A 31 23.64 -3.15 -12.78
C MET A 31 23.41 -3.73 -11.37
N VAL A 32 23.03 -2.88 -10.41
CA VAL A 32 22.74 -3.29 -9.03
C VAL A 32 21.61 -4.33 -8.98
N ASN A 33 20.56 -4.17 -9.79
CA ASN A 33 19.46 -5.14 -9.89
C ASN A 33 19.95 -6.52 -10.37
N ILE A 34 20.79 -6.55 -11.40
CA ILE A 34 21.34 -7.78 -11.97
C ILE A 34 22.15 -8.53 -10.92
N ILE A 35 23.02 -7.82 -10.20
CA ILE A 35 23.89 -8.39 -9.17
C ILE A 35 23.08 -8.90 -7.98
N VAL A 36 22.09 -8.12 -7.51
CA VAL A 36 21.21 -8.54 -6.40
C VAL A 36 20.39 -9.77 -6.77
N ALA A 37 19.88 -9.86 -8.00
CA ALA A 37 19.17 -11.04 -8.47
C ALA A 37 20.09 -12.28 -8.45
N HIS A 38 21.32 -12.15 -8.94
CA HIS A 38 22.30 -13.24 -8.92
C HIS A 38 22.67 -13.69 -7.50
N MET A 39 22.94 -12.74 -6.59
CA MET A 39 23.25 -13.06 -5.19
C MET A 39 22.10 -13.84 -4.53
N ARG A 40 20.86 -13.44 -4.79
CA ARG A 40 19.66 -14.12 -4.26
C ARG A 40 19.46 -15.51 -4.85
N GLU A 41 19.76 -15.67 -6.12
CA GLU A 41 19.68 -16.97 -6.79
C GLU A 41 20.69 -17.96 -6.19
N LYS A 42 21.89 -17.48 -5.84
CA LYS A 42 22.97 -18.31 -5.29
C LYS A 42 22.85 -18.61 -3.79
N GLU A 43 22.48 -17.62 -2.97
CA GLU A 43 22.45 -17.75 -1.49
C GLU A 43 21.04 -17.76 -0.90
N GLY A 44 20.01 -17.58 -1.74
CA GLY A 44 18.63 -17.53 -1.30
C GLY A 44 18.24 -16.21 -0.65
N ARG A 45 17.38 -16.29 0.37
CA ARG A 45 16.74 -15.11 0.98
C ARG A 45 17.72 -14.26 1.81
N ALA A 46 18.74 -14.89 2.40
CA ALA A 46 19.69 -14.25 3.30
C ALA A 46 21.10 -14.33 2.72
N VAL A 47 21.47 -13.30 1.95
CA VAL A 47 22.82 -13.18 1.40
C VAL A 47 23.81 -12.80 2.50
N SER A 48 24.91 -13.54 2.57
CA SER A 48 26.01 -13.36 3.51
C SER A 48 26.70 -12.00 3.34
N LYS A 49 27.32 -11.49 4.42
CA LYS A 49 28.09 -10.24 4.36
C LYS A 49 29.29 -10.36 3.41
N GLY A 50 29.97 -11.50 3.41
CA GLY A 50 31.12 -11.76 2.55
C GLY A 50 30.79 -11.70 1.07
N ALA A 51 29.63 -12.22 0.65
CA ALA A 51 29.21 -12.14 -0.74
C ALA A 51 28.87 -10.72 -1.18
N LYS A 52 28.18 -9.96 -0.33
CA LYS A 52 27.89 -8.53 -0.60
C LYS A 52 29.18 -7.74 -0.79
N GLU A 53 30.18 -7.97 0.07
CA GLU A 53 31.49 -7.33 -0.04
C GLU A 53 32.22 -7.77 -1.32
N PHE A 54 32.22 -9.07 -1.65
CA PHE A 54 32.81 -9.60 -2.89
C PHE A 54 32.22 -8.92 -4.13
N HIS A 55 30.89 -8.76 -4.17
CA HIS A 55 30.23 -8.10 -5.29
C HIS A 55 30.49 -6.59 -5.33
N ALA A 56 30.53 -5.89 -4.20
CA ALA A 56 30.87 -4.47 -4.14
C ALA A 56 32.30 -4.21 -4.65
N PHE A 57 33.27 -5.01 -4.20
CA PHE A 57 34.63 -4.99 -4.71
C PHE A 57 34.69 -5.30 -6.21
N GLY A 58 33.92 -6.30 -6.65
CA GLY A 58 33.83 -6.69 -8.06
C GLY A 58 33.27 -5.57 -8.96
N ILE A 59 32.37 -4.73 -8.46
CA ILE A 59 31.84 -3.57 -9.20
C ILE A 59 32.95 -2.54 -9.43
N VAL A 60 33.63 -2.09 -8.39
CA VAL A 60 34.70 -1.07 -8.54
C VAL A 60 35.92 -1.60 -9.29
N SER A 61 36.13 -2.92 -9.28
CA SER A 61 37.18 -3.57 -10.08
C SER A 61 36.84 -3.58 -11.58
N LEU A 62 35.56 -3.75 -11.94
CA LEU A 62 35.08 -3.68 -13.33
C LEU A 62 34.92 -2.25 -13.82
N PHE A 63 34.55 -1.34 -12.93
CA PHE A 63 34.22 0.05 -13.25
C PHE A 63 35.02 1.00 -12.34
N PRO A 64 36.34 1.17 -12.58
CA PRO A 64 37.22 1.92 -11.68
C PRO A 64 36.78 3.36 -11.40
N THR A 65 36.13 4.02 -12.35
CA THR A 65 35.61 5.39 -12.19
C THR A 65 34.41 5.50 -11.23
N LEU A 66 33.80 4.38 -10.85
CA LEU A 66 32.78 4.34 -9.81
C LEU A 66 33.37 4.18 -8.40
N LYS A 67 34.68 3.97 -8.28
CA LYS A 67 35.35 3.88 -6.98
C LYS A 67 35.27 5.23 -6.26
N ASP A 68 34.81 5.22 -5.02
CA ASP A 68 34.79 6.40 -4.17
C ASP A 68 36.21 6.74 -3.70
N PRO A 69 36.78 7.90 -4.09
CA PRO A 69 38.12 8.29 -3.69
C PRO A 69 38.24 8.66 -2.20
N TYR A 70 37.12 8.96 -1.52
CA TYR A 70 37.10 9.38 -0.12
C TYR A 70 36.88 8.24 0.86
N SER A 71 36.63 7.04 0.34
CA SER A 71 36.36 5.86 1.15
C SER A 71 37.57 4.92 1.21
N LYS A 72 37.70 4.17 2.30
CA LYS A 72 38.89 3.38 2.62
C LYS A 72 39.24 2.36 1.53
N LYS A 73 38.24 1.62 1.04
CA LYS A 73 38.39 0.62 -0.04
C LYS A 73 37.77 1.08 -1.35
N GLY A 74 36.93 2.12 -1.30
CA GLY A 74 36.30 2.79 -2.43
C GLY A 74 35.01 2.13 -2.95
N TYR A 75 34.55 1.04 -2.32
CA TYR A 75 33.32 0.34 -2.70
C TYR A 75 32.21 0.42 -1.64
N GLU A 76 32.44 1.13 -0.55
CA GLU A 76 31.57 1.17 0.63
C GLU A 76 30.17 1.71 0.32
N HIS A 77 30.03 2.59 -0.69
CA HIS A 77 28.72 3.05 -1.15
C HIS A 77 27.90 1.96 -1.85
N PHE A 78 28.55 0.95 -2.46
CA PHE A 78 27.86 -0.25 -2.94
C PHE A 78 27.54 -1.21 -1.80
N TYR A 79 28.51 -1.44 -0.92
CA TYR A 79 28.30 -2.16 0.33
C TYR A 79 29.39 -1.85 1.37
N ASP A 80 28.97 -1.39 2.55
CA ASP A 80 29.83 -1.28 3.72
C ASP A 80 29.51 -2.40 4.71
N ILE A 81 30.51 -3.23 5.01
CA ILE A 81 30.41 -4.35 5.94
C ILE A 81 30.22 -3.90 7.39
N GLN A 82 30.75 -2.73 7.77
CA GLN A 82 30.71 -2.23 9.15
C GLN A 82 29.30 -1.74 9.50
N SER A 83 28.75 -0.84 8.69
CA SER A 83 27.39 -0.34 8.89
C SER A 83 26.30 -1.29 8.35
N ASN A 84 26.67 -2.29 7.54
CA ASN A 84 25.74 -3.14 6.79
C ASN A 84 24.75 -2.28 5.99
N THR A 85 25.29 -1.34 5.20
CA THR A 85 24.54 -0.41 4.33
C THR A 85 25.14 -0.40 2.91
N GLY A 86 24.61 0.45 2.04
CA GLY A 86 25.01 0.58 0.63
C GLY A 86 23.93 0.17 -0.36
N PHE A 87 24.16 0.43 -1.65
CA PHE A 87 23.19 0.19 -2.71
C PHE A 87 22.76 -1.28 -2.84
N LEU A 88 23.68 -2.22 -2.67
CA LEU A 88 23.38 -3.66 -2.73
C LEU A 88 22.45 -4.06 -1.58
N GLU A 89 22.75 -3.61 -0.37
CA GLU A 89 21.94 -3.90 0.82
C GLU A 89 20.56 -3.23 0.75
N TRP A 90 20.52 -1.95 0.36
CA TRP A 90 19.27 -1.23 0.18
C TRP A 90 18.38 -1.91 -0.86
N ARG A 91 18.99 -2.36 -1.97
CA ARG A 91 18.24 -3.02 -3.01
C ARG A 91 17.80 -4.42 -2.60
N MET A 92 18.63 -5.15 -1.86
CA MET A 92 18.25 -6.43 -1.25
C MET A 92 17.01 -6.26 -0.37
N LYS A 93 16.98 -5.26 0.51
CA LYS A 93 15.85 -4.95 1.39
C LYS A 93 14.59 -4.54 0.60
N THR A 94 14.73 -3.73 -0.44
CA THR A 94 13.57 -3.21 -1.20
C THR A 94 12.99 -4.19 -2.20
N VAL A 95 13.80 -5.06 -2.82
CA VAL A 95 13.28 -6.18 -3.64
C VAL A 95 12.48 -7.16 -2.77
N GLN A 96 12.91 -7.38 -1.52
CA GLN A 96 12.18 -8.19 -0.54
C GLN A 96 10.77 -7.66 -0.27
N ARG A 97 10.56 -6.33 -0.28
CA ARG A 97 9.23 -5.74 -0.07
C ARG A 97 8.26 -6.06 -1.21
N LYS A 98 8.75 -6.16 -2.45
CA LYS A 98 7.90 -6.50 -3.60
C LYS A 98 7.52 -7.98 -3.66
N SER A 99 8.37 -8.88 -3.17
CA SER A 99 8.04 -10.33 -3.16
C SER A 99 7.19 -10.74 -1.95
N ARG A 100 7.21 -9.96 -0.86
CA ARG A 100 6.41 -10.25 0.35
C ARG A 100 4.93 -9.89 0.21
N THR A 101 4.49 -9.36 -0.92
CA THR A 101 3.07 -9.11 -1.16
C THR A 101 2.24 -10.38 -1.23
N SER A 102 2.84 -11.58 -1.26
CA SER A 102 2.11 -12.84 -1.14
C SER A 102 2.13 -13.48 0.26
N SER A 103 2.86 -12.95 1.23
CA SER A 103 2.77 -13.46 2.62
C SER A 103 3.30 -12.49 3.67
N THR A 104 2.35 -12.09 4.53
CA THR A 104 2.56 -11.73 5.94
C THR A 104 3.10 -10.31 6.19
N SER A 105 2.11 -9.44 6.47
CA SER A 105 2.08 -8.36 7.48
C SER A 105 3.34 -7.49 7.67
N GLN A 106 3.25 -6.24 7.21
CA GLN A 106 3.39 -5.02 8.03
C GLN A 106 3.28 -3.79 7.11
N SER A 107 2.38 -2.88 7.49
CA SER A 107 1.78 -1.84 6.67
C SER A 107 2.75 -0.72 6.28
N ARG A 108 3.02 -0.59 4.97
CA ARG A 108 3.26 0.72 4.37
C ARG A 108 2.34 0.82 3.18
N VAL A 109 1.23 1.52 3.40
CA VAL A 109 0.10 1.67 2.49
C VAL A 109 0.59 2.37 1.22
N GLU A 110 0.90 1.60 0.18
CA GLU A 110 0.94 2.10 -1.18
C GLU A 110 -0.54 2.36 -1.54
N LEU A 111 -0.95 3.64 -1.45
CA LEU A 111 -2.32 4.09 -1.69
C LEU A 111 -2.67 3.96 -3.19
N LYS A 112 -2.83 2.73 -3.67
CA LYS A 112 -3.66 2.44 -4.84
C LYS A 112 -5.12 2.12 -4.44
N GLY A 113 -5.48 2.30 -3.17
CA GLY A 113 -6.82 2.03 -2.64
C GLY A 113 -7.79 3.18 -2.86
N GLY A 114 -8.53 3.15 -3.97
CA GLY A 114 -9.75 3.95 -4.14
C GLY A 114 -10.98 3.25 -3.54
N PRO A 115 -12.12 3.96 -3.36
CA PRO A 115 -13.39 3.38 -2.94
C PRO A 115 -13.87 2.25 -3.86
N THR A 116 -13.52 2.33 -5.14
CA THR A 116 -13.87 1.37 -6.20
C THR A 116 -12.90 0.21 -6.35
N LEU A 117 -11.79 0.17 -5.59
CA LEU A 117 -10.85 -0.94 -5.70
C LEU A 117 -11.51 -2.22 -5.17
N LEU A 118 -11.52 -3.26 -6.02
CA LEU A 118 -12.01 -4.59 -5.64
C LEU A 118 -11.08 -5.16 -4.57
N ARG A 119 -11.51 -5.10 -3.30
CA ARG A 119 -10.74 -5.64 -2.18
C ARG A 119 -11.11 -7.10 -2.04
N THR A 120 -10.12 -7.99 -2.12
CA THR A 120 -10.32 -9.39 -1.73
C THR A 120 -10.63 -9.41 -0.24
N VAL A 121 -11.90 -9.54 0.12
CA VAL A 121 -12.32 -9.86 1.47
C VAL A 121 -11.78 -11.26 1.74
N GLY A 122 -10.80 -11.37 2.64
CA GLY A 122 -10.28 -12.68 3.04
C GLY A 122 -11.44 -13.57 3.48
N ALA A 123 -11.43 -14.83 3.04
CA ALA A 123 -12.48 -15.81 3.33
C ALA A 123 -12.85 -15.76 4.82
N LEU A 124 -13.98 -15.12 5.13
CA LEU A 124 -14.59 -15.23 6.43
C LEU A 124 -15.31 -16.57 6.39
N ASP A 125 -14.89 -17.52 7.22
CA ASP A 125 -15.39 -18.91 7.28
C ASP A 125 -16.92 -19.01 7.42
N ASP A 126 -17.59 -17.94 7.85
CA ASP A 126 -19.04 -17.88 8.06
C ASP A 126 -19.84 -17.39 6.83
N GLN A 127 -19.24 -17.33 5.64
CA GLN A 127 -19.94 -16.85 4.43
C GLN A 127 -20.81 -17.92 3.79
N ARG A 128 -22.10 -17.82 4.10
CA ARG A 128 -23.17 -18.66 3.59
C ARG A 128 -23.63 -18.14 2.23
N MET A 129 -23.47 -18.93 1.18
CA MET A 129 -23.83 -18.58 -0.21
C MET A 129 -25.10 -19.33 -0.63
N GLY A 130 -25.93 -18.71 -1.47
CA GLY A 130 -27.17 -19.32 -1.97
C GLY A 130 -28.36 -19.14 -1.02
N ASP A 131 -29.08 -20.23 -0.75
CA ASP A 131 -30.37 -20.23 -0.03
C ASP A 131 -30.27 -19.63 1.37
N GLU A 132 -29.20 -19.94 2.11
CA GLU A 132 -28.98 -19.41 3.46
C GLU A 132 -28.83 -17.88 3.49
N CYS A 133 -28.23 -17.29 2.44
CA CYS A 133 -28.14 -15.84 2.30
C CYS A 133 -29.53 -15.22 2.06
N MET A 134 -30.36 -15.88 1.25
CA MET A 134 -31.74 -15.46 0.99
C MET A 134 -32.60 -15.55 2.25
N GLU A 135 -32.45 -16.62 3.04
CA GLU A 135 -33.12 -16.77 4.34
C GLU A 135 -32.70 -15.68 5.33
N ALA A 136 -31.39 -15.38 5.40
CA ALA A 136 -30.87 -14.30 6.24
C ALA A 136 -31.47 -12.93 5.84
N MET A 137 -31.58 -12.65 4.54
CA MET A 137 -32.22 -11.43 4.04
C MET A 137 -33.72 -11.38 4.37
N SER A 138 -34.44 -12.49 4.19
CA SER A 138 -35.85 -12.57 4.55
C SER A 138 -36.05 -12.32 6.04
N LEU A 139 -35.21 -12.92 6.90
CA LEU A 139 -35.27 -12.69 8.34
C LEU A 139 -34.95 -11.23 8.69
N LEU A 140 -33.99 -10.61 8.00
CA LEU A 140 -33.63 -9.21 8.20
C LEU A 140 -34.79 -8.25 7.95
N HIS A 141 -35.80 -8.60 7.16
CA HIS A 141 -36.97 -7.74 6.98
C HIS A 141 -37.89 -7.73 8.20
N HIS A 142 -37.98 -8.84 8.94
CA HIS A 142 -38.99 -9.04 9.99
C HIS A 142 -38.42 -9.00 11.41
N THR A 143 -37.12 -9.25 11.60
CA THR A 143 -36.51 -9.25 12.92
C THR A 143 -36.45 -7.83 13.51
N THR A 144 -36.73 -7.75 14.81
CA THR A 144 -36.56 -6.55 15.65
C THR A 144 -35.40 -6.69 16.63
N ASP A 145 -34.85 -7.90 16.79
CA ASP A 145 -33.72 -8.15 17.69
C ASP A 145 -32.40 -7.65 17.08
N HIS A 146 -31.76 -6.70 17.75
CA HIS A 146 -30.53 -6.07 17.26
C HIS A 146 -29.37 -7.05 17.12
N ASP A 147 -29.19 -7.98 18.06
CA ASP A 147 -28.09 -8.94 18.00
C ASP A 147 -28.23 -9.87 16.78
N THR A 148 -29.47 -10.32 16.52
CA THR A 148 -29.80 -11.06 15.30
C THR A 148 -29.56 -10.23 14.05
N VAL A 149 -29.93 -8.94 14.02
CA VAL A 149 -29.62 -8.04 12.88
C VAL A 149 -28.12 -7.99 12.63
N PHE A 150 -27.30 -7.73 13.66
CA PHE A 150 -25.84 -7.67 13.50
C PHE A 150 -25.29 -8.98 12.94
N LYS A 151 -25.71 -10.12 13.51
CA LYS A 151 -25.30 -11.45 13.05
C LYS A 151 -25.66 -11.69 11.58
N LYS A 152 -26.93 -11.47 11.19
CA LYS A 152 -27.38 -11.66 9.80
C LYS A 152 -26.75 -10.66 8.83
N MET A 153 -26.46 -9.45 9.28
CA MET A 153 -25.71 -8.47 8.50
C MET A 153 -24.25 -8.90 8.26
N LYS A 154 -23.61 -9.61 9.19
CA LYS A 154 -22.28 -10.22 8.96
C LYS A 154 -22.36 -11.36 7.95
N GLU A 155 -23.34 -12.26 8.12
CA GLU A 155 -23.53 -13.43 7.24
C GLU A 155 -23.77 -13.00 5.77
N THR A 156 -24.47 -11.89 5.54
CA THR A 156 -24.76 -11.35 4.20
C THR A 156 -23.69 -10.42 3.64
N PHE A 157 -22.57 -10.21 4.34
CA PHE A 157 -21.57 -9.18 3.99
C PHE A 157 -21.03 -9.34 2.57
N HIS A 158 -20.64 -10.55 2.16
CA HIS A 158 -20.07 -10.78 0.83
C HIS A 158 -21.06 -10.51 -0.30
N TYR A 159 -22.30 -10.96 -0.13
CA TYR A 159 -23.38 -10.69 -1.09
C TYR A 159 -23.63 -9.18 -1.22
N ARG A 160 -23.61 -8.44 -0.10
CA ARG A 160 -23.71 -6.97 -0.11
C ARG A 160 -22.53 -6.31 -0.81
N GLN A 161 -21.31 -6.81 -0.62
CA GLN A 161 -20.14 -6.32 -1.36
C GLN A 161 -20.29 -6.55 -2.87
N GLN A 162 -20.78 -7.71 -3.29
CA GLN A 162 -21.04 -7.99 -4.71
C GLN A 162 -22.06 -7.02 -5.31
N ILE A 163 -23.14 -6.71 -4.59
CA ILE A 163 -24.13 -5.70 -5.01
C ILE A 163 -23.53 -4.30 -5.10
N LEU A 164 -22.72 -3.90 -4.11
CA LEU A 164 -22.09 -2.58 -4.10
C LEU A 164 -21.12 -2.36 -5.26
N HIS A 165 -20.51 -3.43 -5.76
CA HIS A 165 -19.61 -3.38 -6.92
C HIS A 165 -20.34 -3.50 -8.27
N ASP A 166 -21.63 -3.84 -8.27
CA ASP A 166 -22.46 -3.86 -9.46
C ASP A 166 -23.05 -2.45 -9.72
N PRO A 167 -22.64 -1.75 -10.78
CA PRO A 167 -23.14 -0.41 -11.08
C PRO A 167 -24.66 -0.33 -11.27
N GLN A 168 -25.30 -1.42 -11.70
CA GLN A 168 -26.74 -1.44 -11.94
C GLN A 168 -27.53 -1.66 -10.65
N ARG A 169 -26.97 -2.38 -9.68
CA ARG A 169 -27.67 -2.76 -8.43
C ARG A 169 -27.28 -1.91 -7.23
N SER A 170 -26.10 -1.29 -7.24
CA SER A 170 -25.57 -0.51 -6.12
C SER A 170 -26.48 0.65 -5.71
N ALA A 171 -27.25 1.23 -6.65
CA ALA A 171 -28.22 2.30 -6.36
C ALA A 171 -29.34 1.86 -5.40
N ASP A 172 -29.70 0.57 -5.40
CA ASP A 172 -30.80 0.02 -4.62
C ASP A 172 -30.33 -0.68 -3.33
N VAL A 173 -29.04 -0.60 -2.99
CA VAL A 173 -28.47 -1.34 -1.86
C VAL A 173 -29.14 -1.02 -0.53
N LEU A 174 -29.53 0.24 -0.29
CA LEU A 174 -30.22 0.65 0.93
C LEU A 174 -31.69 0.22 0.94
N GLN A 175 -32.30 -0.01 -0.23
CA GLN A 175 -33.63 -0.60 -0.32
C GLN A 175 -33.59 -2.11 -0.03
N MET A 176 -32.55 -2.80 -0.51
CA MET A 176 -32.32 -4.22 -0.22
C MET A 176 -31.90 -4.46 1.24
N PHE A 177 -31.13 -3.54 1.82
CA PHE A 177 -30.64 -3.62 3.20
C PHE A 177 -31.04 -2.37 3.99
N PRO A 178 -32.35 -2.22 4.27
CA PRO A 178 -32.89 -1.04 4.95
C PRO A 178 -32.38 -0.92 6.39
N ARG A 179 -31.85 -2.01 6.97
CA ARG A 179 -31.32 -2.02 8.34
C ARG A 179 -30.17 -1.03 8.58
N PHE A 180 -29.48 -0.59 7.53
CA PHE A 180 -28.48 0.49 7.63
C PHE A 180 -29.08 1.85 8.01
N LEU A 181 -30.38 2.04 7.80
CA LEU A 181 -31.07 3.31 8.04
C LEU A 181 -31.59 3.45 9.48
N ASP A 182 -31.89 2.33 10.16
CA ASP A 182 -32.49 2.30 11.50
C ASP A 182 -31.56 1.69 12.57
N VAL A 183 -30.61 0.82 12.22
CA VAL A 183 -29.69 0.19 13.20
C VAL A 183 -28.30 0.85 13.16
N LYS A 184 -27.98 1.56 14.25
CA LYS A 184 -26.65 2.16 14.47
C LYS A 184 -25.58 1.09 14.62
N GLY A 185 -24.36 1.38 14.14
CA GLY A 185 -23.19 0.51 14.30
C GLY A 185 -22.93 -0.46 13.14
N LEU A 186 -23.90 -0.68 12.25
CA LEU A 186 -23.71 -1.56 11.08
C LEU A 186 -22.63 -1.06 10.12
N ILE A 187 -22.53 0.26 9.91
CA ILE A 187 -21.46 0.86 9.11
C ILE A 187 -20.08 0.53 9.71
N SER A 188 -19.94 0.66 11.03
CA SER A 188 -18.68 0.36 11.74
C SER A 188 -18.36 -1.14 11.68
N GLN A 189 -19.36 -2.00 11.80
CA GLN A 189 -19.20 -3.45 11.60
C GLN A 189 -18.63 -3.73 10.21
N ASP A 190 -19.26 -3.22 9.16
CA ASP A 190 -18.83 -3.44 7.78
C ASP A 190 -17.45 -2.89 7.50
N PHE A 191 -17.13 -1.72 8.06
CA PHE A 191 -15.80 -1.15 7.99
C PHE A 191 -14.76 -2.09 8.64
N SER A 192 -15.08 -2.66 9.79
CA SER A 192 -14.22 -3.64 10.47
C SER A 192 -14.08 -4.94 9.68
N LEU A 193 -15.16 -5.45 9.07
CA LEU A 193 -15.09 -6.63 8.19
C LEU A 193 -14.24 -6.37 6.95
N MET A 194 -14.27 -5.15 6.42
CA MET A 194 -13.55 -4.78 5.21
C MET A 194 -12.06 -4.49 5.45
N PHE A 195 -11.72 -3.83 6.56
CA PHE A 195 -10.38 -3.31 6.81
C PHE A 195 -9.68 -3.94 8.00
N GLY A 196 -10.37 -4.79 8.76
CA GLY A 196 -9.89 -5.36 10.01
C GLY A 196 -10.03 -4.39 11.20
N VAL A 197 -9.99 -4.96 12.39
CA VAL A 197 -10.22 -4.26 13.66
C VAL A 197 -9.21 -3.13 13.90
N GLU A 198 -7.93 -3.34 13.54
CA GLU A 198 -6.86 -2.34 13.71
C GLU A 198 -7.12 -1.07 12.88
N VAL A 199 -7.58 -1.23 11.64
CA VAL A 199 -7.90 -0.06 10.79
C VAL A 199 -9.22 0.57 11.24
N ALA A 200 -10.18 -0.25 11.64
CA ALA A 200 -11.48 0.21 12.11
C ALA A 200 -11.41 1.02 13.42
N SER A 201 -10.50 0.70 14.33
CA SER A 201 -10.30 1.48 15.55
C SER A 201 -9.87 2.92 15.25
N ARG A 202 -9.21 3.13 14.11
CA ARG A 202 -8.73 4.43 13.65
C ARG A 202 -9.77 5.24 12.87
N PHE A 203 -10.91 4.64 12.55
CA PHE A 203 -11.93 5.26 11.69
C PHE A 203 -12.49 6.57 12.28
N LEU A 204 -12.70 6.59 13.60
CA LEU A 204 -13.26 7.73 14.33
C LEU A 204 -12.19 8.53 15.10
N GLU A 205 -10.91 8.30 14.81
CA GLU A 205 -9.83 9.11 15.41
C GLU A 205 -9.87 10.55 14.91
N LYS A 206 -9.26 11.45 15.68
CA LYS A 206 -9.00 12.81 15.21
C LYS A 206 -7.91 12.78 14.15
N TRP A 207 -8.30 12.92 12.90
CA TRP A 207 -7.38 12.98 11.76
C TRP A 207 -6.59 14.30 11.75
N SER A 208 -5.36 14.27 11.21
CA SER A 208 -4.57 15.48 11.03
C SER A 208 -5.23 16.43 10.03
N THR A 209 -5.17 17.73 10.30
CA THR A 209 -5.72 18.78 9.42
C THR A 209 -4.95 18.94 8.10
N SER A 210 -3.83 18.23 7.92
CA SER A 210 -3.04 18.23 6.68
C SER A 210 -3.82 17.77 5.43
N PHE A 211 -4.92 17.05 5.60
CA PHE A 211 -5.80 16.63 4.51
C PHE A 211 -6.95 17.62 4.25
N LYS A 212 -7.17 18.61 5.13
CA LYS A 212 -8.31 19.55 5.11
C LYS A 212 -8.48 20.19 3.73
N GLU A 213 -7.41 20.78 3.19
CA GLU A 213 -7.45 21.45 1.89
C GLU A 213 -7.82 20.48 0.75
N LYS A 214 -7.25 19.26 0.75
CA LYS A 214 -7.59 18.23 -0.24
C LYS A 214 -9.05 17.79 -0.14
N VAL A 215 -9.57 17.62 1.08
CA VAL A 215 -10.98 17.27 1.31
C VAL A 215 -11.89 18.39 0.83
N ILE A 216 -11.55 19.66 1.08
CA ILE A 216 -12.30 20.82 0.57
C ILE A 216 -12.32 20.83 -0.96
N GLN A 217 -11.16 20.61 -1.60
CA GLN A 217 -11.04 20.57 -3.06
C GLN A 217 -11.89 19.45 -3.69
N GLU A 218 -11.87 18.24 -3.12
CA GLU A 218 -12.71 17.14 -3.60
C GLU A 218 -14.20 17.41 -3.34
N ALA A 219 -14.54 17.95 -2.18
CA ALA A 219 -15.91 18.30 -1.83
C ALA A 219 -16.52 19.35 -2.77
N ARG A 220 -15.71 20.31 -3.26
CA ARG A 220 -16.15 21.31 -4.27
C ARG A 220 -16.48 20.70 -5.64
N LYS A 221 -15.99 19.49 -5.96
CA LYS A 221 -16.31 18.78 -7.21
C LYS A 221 -17.64 18.02 -7.14
N LEU A 222 -18.19 17.83 -5.95
CA LEU A 222 -19.45 17.14 -5.76
C LEU A 222 -20.63 18.04 -6.13
N LYS A 223 -21.76 17.41 -6.48
CA LYS A 223 -23.02 18.13 -6.69
C LYS A 223 -23.36 18.94 -5.45
N GLU A 224 -23.57 20.23 -5.66
CA GLU A 224 -23.79 21.15 -4.56
C GLU A 224 -25.12 20.87 -3.84
N THR A 225 -25.06 20.78 -2.51
CA THR A 225 -26.24 20.64 -1.63
C THR A 225 -26.17 21.66 -0.49
N ALA A 226 -27.30 21.99 0.13
CA ALA A 226 -27.33 22.91 1.27
C ALA A 226 -26.45 22.43 2.44
N LEU A 227 -26.43 21.11 2.67
CA LEU A 227 -25.59 20.48 3.68
C LEU A 227 -24.10 20.65 3.35
N LEU A 228 -23.71 20.37 2.09
CA LEU A 228 -22.34 20.55 1.62
C LEU A 228 -21.88 22.01 1.74
N LYS A 229 -22.71 22.98 1.32
CA LYS A 229 -22.44 24.42 1.47
C LYS A 229 -22.14 24.79 2.93
N ARG A 230 -22.96 24.29 3.86
CA ARG A 230 -22.79 24.54 5.30
C ARG A 230 -21.46 23.99 5.81
N HIS A 231 -21.08 22.78 5.42
CA HIS A 231 -19.83 22.17 5.83
C HIS A 231 -18.60 22.85 5.22
N LEU A 232 -18.65 23.23 3.94
CA LEU A 232 -17.58 23.99 3.30
C LEU A 232 -17.38 25.35 3.97
N LYS A 233 -18.47 26.05 4.29
CA LYS A 233 -18.41 27.34 5.00
C LYS A 233 -17.80 27.18 6.40
N ALA A 234 -18.17 26.13 7.14
CA ALA A 234 -17.58 25.85 8.45
C ALA A 234 -16.08 25.55 8.35
N ALA A 235 -15.69 24.67 7.41
CA ALA A 235 -14.29 24.30 7.21
C ALA A 235 -13.41 25.50 6.82
N LEU A 236 -13.91 26.42 6.00
CA LEU A 236 -13.17 27.62 5.58
C LEU A 236 -13.13 28.71 6.66
N LYS A 237 -14.11 28.74 7.57
CA LYS A 237 -14.15 29.73 8.67
C LYS A 237 -13.16 29.43 9.79
N GLU A 238 -12.82 28.16 10.02
CA GLU A 238 -11.81 27.81 11.03
C GLU A 238 -10.42 28.38 10.73
N ASP A 239 -10.16 28.89 9.52
CA ASP A 239 -8.88 29.51 9.18
C ASP A 239 -8.75 30.96 9.70
N SER A 240 -9.80 31.57 10.30
CA SER A 240 -9.76 32.96 10.76
C SER A 240 -9.41 33.16 12.24
N ASP A 241 -9.22 32.11 13.04
CA ASP A 241 -9.05 32.22 14.50
C ASP A 241 -7.59 32.07 14.98
N THR A 242 -6.62 32.22 14.09
CA THR A 242 -5.21 32.40 14.45
C THR A 242 -4.77 33.82 14.15
N THR A 243 -5.35 34.80 14.84
CA THR A 243 -4.75 36.14 14.98
C THR A 243 -3.95 36.15 16.27
N ASP A 244 -2.64 36.37 16.10
CA ASP A 244 -1.64 36.73 17.11
C ASP A 244 -2.25 37.51 18.27
N ASP A 245 -2.05 37.02 19.49
CA ASP A 245 -2.08 37.88 20.68
C ASP A 245 -0.63 38.32 20.97
N PRO A 246 -0.34 39.63 20.93
CA PRO A 246 1.02 40.16 21.00
C PRO A 246 1.48 40.47 22.44
N GLU A 247 2.81 40.33 22.61
CA GLU A 247 3.71 40.80 23.69
C GLU A 247 3.48 40.34 25.14
#